data_AF-A0A7Y3MYB2-F1
#
_entry.id   AF-A0A7Y3MYB2-F1
#
_cell.length_a   1.000
_cell.length_b   1.000
_cell.length_c   1.000
_cell.angle_alpha   90.00
_cell.angle_beta   90.00
_cell.angle_gamma   90.00
#
_symmetry.space_group_name_H-M   'P 1'
#
loop_
_entity.id
_entity.type
_entity.pdbx_description
1 polymer ?
#
loop_
_entity_poly.entity_id
_entity_poly.type
_entity_poly.pdbx_seq_one_letter_code
_entity_poly.pdbx_strand_id
1 'polypeptide(L)'
;PDVVYNLAVLHRKEGELRQAADAFGRVVELDASREAAYIDLARVLIEDGRYNPARMVLMSFVERFPRSGNLENAQTALRELAQMGPGRP
;
A
#
# COMPACT_ATOMS: atom_id res chain seq x y z
N PRO A 1 2.09 -1.05 16.95
CA PRO A 1 1.64 -0.74 15.57
C PRO A 1 1.09 0.68 15.41
N ASP A 2 0.23 1.18 16.32
CA ASP A 2 -0.48 2.46 16.14
C ASP A 2 0.43 3.69 16.03
N VAL A 3 1.48 3.78 16.86
CA VAL A 3 2.43 4.90 16.81
C VAL A 3 3.17 4.93 15.47
N VAL A 4 3.59 3.76 14.97
CA VAL A 4 4.30 3.64 13.69
C VAL A 4 3.35 3.94 12.51
N TYR A 5 2.08 3.56 12.62
CA TYR A 5 1.05 3.88 11.64
C TYR A 5 0.77 5.39 11.57
N ASN A 6 0.64 6.06 12.72
CA ASN A 6 0.44 7.51 12.75
C ASN A 6 1.66 8.27 12.19
N LEU A 7 2.87 7.78 12.46
CA LEU A 7 4.09 8.32 11.87
C LEU A 7 4.10 8.16 10.34
N ALA A 8 3.69 7.00 9.82
CA ALA A 8 3.57 6.77 8.38
C ALA A 8 2.57 7.74 7.73
N VAL A 9 1.44 7.99 8.39
CA VAL A 9 0.44 8.98 7.94
C VAL A 9 1.02 10.39 7.93
N LEU A 10 1.83 10.76 8.93
CA LEU A 10 2.48 12.07 8.98
C LEU A 10 3.49 12.23 7.84
N HIS A 11 4.39 11.26 7.65
CA HIS A 11 5.35 11.26 6.54
C HIS A 11 4.62 11.40 5.19
N ARG A 12 3.51 10.70 4.98
CA ARG A 12 2.72 10.84 3.74
C ARG A 12 2.20 12.27 3.56
N LYS A 13 1.66 12.88 4.62
CA LYS A 13 1.15 14.26 4.58
C LYS A 13 2.25 15.29 4.29
N GLU A 14 3.46 15.02 4.73
CA GLU A 14 4.63 15.86 4.48
C GLU A 14 5.26 15.63 3.09
N GLY A 15 4.73 14.69 2.30
CA GLY A 15 5.26 14.32 0.99
C GLY A 15 6.50 13.44 1.06
N GLU A 16 6.85 12.95 2.25
CA GLU A 16 7.95 12.03 2.52
C GLU A 16 7.54 10.59 2.19
N LEU A 17 7.19 10.36 0.91
CA LEU A 17 6.52 9.14 0.47
C LEU A 17 7.35 7.87 0.72
N ARG A 18 8.68 7.93 0.62
CA ARG A 18 9.54 6.77 0.91
C ARG A 18 9.52 6.42 2.40
N GLN A 19 9.66 7.41 3.27
CA GLN A 19 9.59 7.22 4.72
C GLN A 19 8.21 6.70 5.14
N ALA A 20 7.14 7.21 4.51
CA ALA A 20 5.79 6.72 4.72
C ALA A 20 5.65 5.25 4.30
N ALA A 21 6.18 4.86 3.13
CA ALA A 21 6.15 3.48 2.66
C ALA A 21 6.90 2.54 3.61
N ASP A 22 8.09 2.91 4.06
CA ASP A 22 8.88 2.11 5.00
C ASP A 22 8.13 1.95 6.34
N ALA A 23 7.53 3.03 6.84
CA ALA A 23 6.76 2.99 8.08
C ALA A 23 5.48 2.14 7.95
N PHE A 24 4.72 2.27 6.86
CA PHE A 24 3.55 1.40 6.62
C PHE A 24 3.96 -0.07 6.41
N GLY A 25 5.09 -0.33 5.74
CA GLY A 25 5.66 -1.67 5.60
C GLY A 25 5.95 -2.31 6.96
N ARG A 26 6.56 -1.57 7.89
CA ARG A 26 6.76 -2.02 9.27
C ARG A 26 5.45 -2.28 10.01
N VAL A 27 4.40 -1.51 9.74
CA VAL A 27 3.08 -1.79 10.32
C VAL A 27 2.53 -3.12 9.81
N VAL A 28 2.68 -3.42 8.52
CA VAL A 28 2.27 -4.70 7.93
C VAL A 28 3.06 -5.87 8.52
N GLU A 29 4.37 -5.71 8.76
CA GLU A 29 5.21 -6.73 9.39
C GLU A 29 4.81 -7.00 10.85
N LEU A 30 4.51 -5.93 11.61
CA LEU A 30 4.17 -6.02 13.04
C LEU A 30 2.73 -6.44 13.28
N ASP A 31 1.80 -5.96 12.46
CA ASP A 31 0.38 -6.26 12.53
C ASP A 31 -0.16 -6.56 11.14
N ALA A 32 0.01 -7.82 10.84
CA ALA A 32 -0.32 -8.44 9.59
C ALA A 32 -1.85 -8.55 9.38
N SER A 33 -2.66 -8.31 10.42
CA SER A 33 -4.13 -8.29 10.35
C SER A 33 -4.72 -6.92 10.00
N ARG A 34 -3.90 -5.87 10.00
CA ARG A 34 -4.35 -4.49 9.79
C ARG A 34 -4.52 -4.17 8.31
N GLU A 35 -5.71 -4.42 7.79
CA GLU A 35 -6.11 -4.12 6.42
C GLU A 35 -5.74 -2.70 5.95
N ALA A 36 -5.97 -1.69 6.79
CA ALA A 36 -5.69 -0.30 6.47
C ALA A 36 -4.21 -0.06 6.12
N ALA A 37 -3.28 -0.77 6.76
CA ALA A 37 -1.85 -0.60 6.51
C ALA A 37 -1.45 -1.06 5.09
N TYR A 38 -2.07 -2.12 4.58
CA TYR A 38 -1.85 -2.57 3.21
C TYR A 38 -2.38 -1.56 2.19
N ILE A 39 -3.58 -1.03 2.41
CA ILE A 39 -4.20 -0.04 1.53
C ILE A 39 -3.40 1.26 1.52
N ASP A 40 -3.02 1.78 2.69
CA ASP A 40 -2.22 3.00 2.78
C ASP A 40 -0.80 2.82 2.22
N LEU A 41 -0.17 1.65 2.44
CA LEU A 41 1.12 1.32 1.83
C LEU A 41 1.02 1.32 0.30
N ALA A 42 0.02 0.64 -0.25
CA ALA A 42 -0.18 0.61 -1.70
C ALA A 42 -0.41 2.01 -2.28
N ARG A 43 -1.22 2.84 -1.63
CA ARG A 43 -1.47 4.23 -2.05
C ARG A 43 -0.19 5.06 -2.04
N VAL A 44 0.59 5.02 -0.97
CA VAL A 44 1.87 5.73 -0.90
C VAL A 44 2.83 5.28 -1.99
N LEU A 45 2.91 3.97 -2.26
CA LEU A 45 3.77 3.44 -3.32
C LEU A 45 3.30 3.91 -4.71
N ILE A 46 1.99 4.06 -4.94
CA ILE A 46 1.45 4.64 -6.18
C ILE A 46 1.81 6.13 -6.28
N GLU A 47 1.63 6.89 -5.19
CA GLU A 47 1.98 8.31 -5.11
C GLU A 47 3.49 8.52 -5.38
N ASP A 48 4.35 7.60 -4.92
CA ASP A 48 5.82 7.61 -5.16
C ASP A 48 6.21 7.07 -6.55
N GLY A 49 5.24 6.70 -7.40
CA GLY A 49 5.48 6.13 -8.74
C GLY A 49 6.02 4.69 -8.72
N ARG A 50 6.05 4.04 -7.57
CA ARG A 50 6.54 2.66 -7.36
C ARG A 50 5.41 1.65 -7.59
N TYR A 51 4.96 1.55 -8.85
CA TYR A 51 3.81 0.72 -9.23
C TYR A 51 4.02 -0.78 -9.02
N ASN A 52 5.23 -1.30 -9.26
CA ASN A 52 5.53 -2.71 -9.07
C ASN A 52 5.41 -3.14 -7.58
N PRO A 53 6.07 -2.45 -6.63
CA PRO A 53 5.81 -2.67 -5.21
C PRO A 53 4.34 -2.51 -4.80
N ALA A 54 3.65 -1.47 -5.28
CA ALA A 54 2.24 -1.26 -4.98
C ALA A 54 1.37 -2.47 -5.40
N ARG A 55 1.63 -3.01 -6.60
CA ARG A 55 0.95 -4.20 -7.11
C ARG A 55 1.17 -5.41 -6.21
N MET A 56 2.40 -5.66 -5.75
CA MET A 56 2.70 -6.78 -4.85
C MET A 56 1.94 -6.66 -3.52
N VAL A 57 1.88 -5.45 -2.95
CA VAL A 57 1.14 -5.20 -1.70
C VAL A 57 -0.35 -5.45 -1.88
N LEU A 58 -0.95 -4.99 -2.98
CA LEU A 58 -2.37 -5.22 -3.26
C LEU A 58 -2.69 -6.69 -3.57
N MET A 59 -1.78 -7.43 -4.22
CA MET A 59 -1.95 -8.88 -4.40
C MET A 59 -1.97 -9.61 -3.06
N SER A 60 -1.02 -9.27 -2.17
CA SER A 60 -1.00 -9.81 -0.80
C SER A 60 -2.26 -9.46 -0.02
N PHE A 61 -2.78 -8.24 -0.19
CA PHE A 61 -4.05 -7.83 0.41
C PHE A 61 -5.23 -8.69 -0.06
N VAL A 62 -5.38 -8.90 -1.37
CA VAL A 62 -6.47 -9.70 -1.96
C VAL A 62 -6.43 -11.15 -1.46
N GLU A 63 -5.23 -11.74 -1.38
CA GLU A 63 -5.05 -13.10 -0.87
C GLU A 63 -5.41 -13.22 0.61
N ARG A 64 -5.05 -12.21 1.40
CA ARG A 64 -5.19 -12.26 2.85
C ARG A 64 -6.56 -11.85 3.36
N PHE A 65 -7.22 -10.93 2.66
CA PHE A 65 -8.49 -10.34 3.08
C PHE A 65 -9.59 -10.57 2.05
N PRO A 66 -9.93 -11.83 1.71
CA PRO A 66 -10.91 -12.17 0.68
C PRO A 66 -12.36 -11.79 1.05
N ARG A 67 -12.59 -11.27 2.26
CA ARG A 67 -13.89 -10.79 2.75
C ARG A 67 -13.88 -9.32 3.17
N SER A 68 -12.82 -8.58 2.87
CA SER A 68 -12.74 -7.15 3.17
C SER A 68 -13.70 -6.35 2.30
N GLY A 69 -14.30 -5.29 2.88
CA GLY A 69 -15.04 -4.29 2.11
C GLY A 69 -14.16 -3.49 1.14
N ASN A 70 -12.82 -3.54 1.29
CA ASN A 70 -11.88 -2.91 0.37
C ASN A 70 -11.42 -3.84 -0.77
N LEU A 71 -11.93 -5.07 -0.84
CA LEU A 71 -11.47 -6.06 -1.82
C LEU A 71 -11.68 -5.59 -3.27
N GLU A 72 -12.87 -5.05 -3.58
CA GLU A 72 -13.19 -4.55 -4.93
C GLU A 72 -12.32 -3.35 -5.32
N ASN A 73 -12.06 -2.46 -4.36
CA ASN A 73 -11.16 -1.32 -4.56
C ASN A 73 -9.73 -1.78 -4.85
N ALA A 74 -9.23 -2.76 -4.09
CA ALA A 74 -7.89 -3.33 -4.31
C ALA A 74 -7.78 -4.01 -5.68
N GLN A 75 -8.79 -4.77 -6.09
CA GLN A 75 -8.83 -5.41 -7.40
C GLN A 75 -8.91 -4.39 -8.55
N THR A 76 -9.62 -3.28 -8.35
CA THR A 76 -9.70 -2.19 -9.33
C THR A 76 -8.34 -1.49 -9.45
N ALA A 77 -7.71 -1.14 -8.34
CA ALA A 77 -6.35 -0.58 -8.34
C ALA A 77 -5.33 -1.51 -9.00
N LEU A 78 -5.43 -2.83 -8.80
CA LEU A 78 -4.57 -3.81 -9.50
C LEU A 78 -4.74 -3.77 -11.02
N ARG A 79 -5.98 -3.65 -11.51
CA ARG A 79 -6.27 -3.55 -12.96
C ARG A 79 -5.76 -2.23 -13.55
N GLU A 80 -5.82 -1.14 -12.80
CA GLU A 80 -5.26 0.15 -13.21
C GLU A 80 -3.73 0.09 -13.27
N LEU A 81 -3.09 -0.47 -12.24
CA LEU A 81 -1.63 -0.64 -12.20
C LEU A 81 -1.11 -1.57 -13.31
N ALA A 82 -1.90 -2.55 -13.75
CA ALA A 82 -1.55 -3.39 -14.89
C ALA A 82 -1.45 -2.58 -16.20
N GLN A 83 -2.22 -1.50 -16.33
CA GLN A 83 -2.19 -0.60 -17.49
C GLN A 83 -1.10 0.47 -17.38
N MET A 84 -0.67 0.79 -16.15
CA MET A 84 0.41 1.76 -15.90
C MET A 84 1.81 1.20 -16.20
N GLY A 85 1.92 -0.13 -16.38
CA GLY A 85 3.10 -0.83 -16.89
C GLY A 85 4.37 -0.69 -16.04
N PRO A 86 5.39 -1.56 -16.21
CA PRO A 86 6.73 -1.17 -15.83
C PRO A 86 7.05 0.05 -16.69
N GLY A 87 7.52 1.15 -16.09
CA GLY A 87 7.95 2.32 -16.85
C GLY A 87 8.69 1.85 -18.10
N ARG A 88 8.26 2.35 -19.26
CA ARG A 88 8.97 2.11 -20.52
C ARG A 88 10.46 2.32 -20.27
N PRO A 89 11.35 1.43 -20.76
CA PRO A 89 12.75 1.80 -20.88
C PRO A 89 12.89 3.10 -21.70
#